data_AF-A0A7Y6PIT4-F1
#
_entry.id   AF-A0A7Y6PIT4-F1
#
_cell.length_a   1.000
_cell.length_b   1.000
_cell.length_c   1.000
_cell.angle_alpha   90.00
_cell.angle_beta   90.00
_cell.angle_gamma   90.00
#
_symmetry.space_group_name_H-M   'P 1'
#
loop_
_entity.id
_entity.type
_entity.pdbx_description
1 polymer ?
#
loop_
_entity_poly.entity_id
_entity_poly.type
_entity_poly.pdbx_seq_one_letter_code
_entity_poly.pdbx_strand_id
1 'polypeptide(L)'
;YNIRSLLLDGDRLWIGTYAEGLHVLNLKTGAVKSYVHSRDIPYTICSNDVLSLFKDRKGDVFVGTSWGLCRYNSQLDNFVTIIHVGSMASVTDIYEDMYNNLWV
;
A
#
# COMPACT_ATOMS: atom_id res chain seq x y z
N TYR A 1 -14.53 -4.21 -11.65
CA TYR A 1 -13.41 -4.01 -10.71
C TYR A 1 -13.30 -2.54 -10.40
N ASN A 2 -13.41 -2.16 -9.12
CA ASN A 2 -13.40 -0.76 -8.70
C ASN A 2 -11.99 -0.40 -8.23
N ILE A 3 -11.17 0.06 -9.18
CA ILE A 3 -9.78 0.49 -8.96
C ILE A 3 -9.83 1.88 -8.32
N ARG A 4 -9.12 2.04 -7.19
CA ARG A 4 -9.09 3.30 -6.41
C ARG A 4 -7.78 4.05 -6.56
N SER A 5 -6.68 3.33 -6.70
CA SER A 5 -5.35 3.93 -6.79
C SER A 5 -4.42 3.10 -7.66
N LEU A 6 -3.48 3.77 -8.30
CA LEU A 6 -2.44 3.18 -9.12
C LEU A 6 -1.10 3.81 -8.75
N LEU A 7 -0.06 2.98 -8.65
CA LEU A 7 1.31 3.43 -8.45
C LEU A 7 2.24 2.63 -9.36
N LEU A 8 3.00 3.34 -10.19
CA LEU A 8 4.04 2.74 -11.03
C LEU A 8 5.38 2.79 -10.30
N ASP A 9 6.00 1.64 -10.11
CA ASP A 9 7.31 1.47 -9.48
C ASP A 9 8.20 0.54 -10.33
N GLY A 10 8.97 1.14 -11.24
CA GLY A 10 9.75 0.37 -12.22
C GLY A 10 8.84 -0.51 -13.09
N ASP A 11 9.06 -1.82 -13.07
CA ASP A 11 8.23 -2.80 -13.80
C ASP A 11 7.02 -3.31 -12.99
N ARG A 12 6.74 -2.71 -11.83
CA ARG A 12 5.61 -3.09 -10.97
C ARG A 12 4.53 -2.02 -11.06
N LEU A 13 3.34 -2.42 -11.50
CA LEU A 13 2.13 -1.61 -11.37
C LEU A 13 1.36 -2.09 -10.15
N TRP A 14 1.34 -1.27 -9.11
CA TRP A 14 0.54 -1.46 -7.90
C TRP A 14 -0.87 -0.93 -8.15
N ILE A 15 -1.87 -1.72 -7.75
CA ILE A 15 -3.28 -1.48 -8.04
C ILE A 15 -4.07 -1.65 -6.73
N GLY A 16 -4.51 -0.52 -6.17
CA GLY A 16 -5.38 -0.49 -5.01
C GLY A 16 -6.84 -0.66 -5.42
N THR A 17 -7.57 -1.52 -4.71
CA THR A 17 -8.95 -1.86 -5.03
C THR A 17 -9.90 -1.59 -3.87
N TYR A 18 -11.18 -1.45 -4.20
CA TYR A 18 -12.24 -1.54 -3.22
C TYR A 18 -12.44 -3.00 -2.79
N ALA A 19 -12.16 -3.30 -1.52
CA ALA A 19 -12.45 -4.56 -0.81
C ALA A 19 -11.73 -5.84 -1.30
N GLU A 20 -11.00 -5.82 -2.41
CA GLU A 20 -10.25 -6.99 -2.92
C GLU A 20 -8.75 -6.94 -2.54
N GLY A 21 -8.32 -5.87 -1.88
CA GLY A 21 -6.95 -5.69 -1.42
C GLY A 21 -6.06 -4.99 -2.45
N LEU A 22 -4.80 -5.41 -2.49
CA LEU A 22 -3.75 -4.81 -3.31
C LEU A 22 -3.25 -5.82 -4.32
N HIS A 23 -3.21 -5.44 -5.59
CA HIS A 23 -2.61 -6.25 -6.64
C HIS A 23 -1.33 -5.58 -7.16
N VAL A 24 -0.35 -6.41 -7.53
CA VAL A 24 0.87 -5.97 -8.19
C VAL A 24 1.04 -6.73 -9.47
N LEU A 25 0.94 -6.01 -10.58
CA LEU A 25 1.20 -6.51 -11.92
C LEU A 25 2.67 -6.30 -12.28
N ASN A 26 3.36 -7.38 -12.64
CA ASN A 26 4.65 -7.30 -13.29
C ASN A 26 4.45 -6.96 -14.78
N LEU A 27 4.88 -5.78 -15.20
CA LEU A 27 4.68 -5.27 -16.55
C LEU A 27 5.49 -6.01 -17.62
N LYS A 28 6.56 -6.71 -17.23
CA LYS A 28 7.38 -7.51 -18.15
C LYS A 28 6.80 -8.90 -18.40
N THR A 29 6.27 -9.53 -17.36
CA THR A 29 5.80 -10.93 -17.42
C THR A 29 4.29 -11.08 -17.48
N GLY A 30 3.54 -10.03 -17.16
CA GLY A 30 2.08 -10.08 -17.00
C GLY A 30 1.62 -10.78 -15.72
N ALA A 31 2.53 -11.26 -14.88
CA ALA A 31 2.18 -11.95 -13.64
C ALA A 31 1.53 -10.99 -12.63
N VAL A 32 0.43 -11.41 -12.02
CA VAL A 32 -0.27 -10.66 -10.97
C VAL A 32 -0.07 -11.35 -9.64
N LYS A 33 0.32 -10.57 -8.63
CA LYS A 33 0.37 -10.99 -7.23
C LYS A 33 -0.64 -10.21 -6.41
N SER A 34 -1.37 -10.89 -5.52
CA SER A 34 -2.38 -10.28 -4.66
C SER A 34 -1.94 -10.31 -3.21
N TYR A 35 -2.21 -9.23 -2.50
CA TYR A 35 -2.01 -9.09 -1.07
C TYR A 35 -3.34 -8.73 -0.43
N VAL A 36 -3.74 -9.51 0.57
CA VAL A 36 -5.00 -9.36 1.29
C VAL A 36 -4.75 -9.29 2.78
N HIS A 37 -5.57 -8.51 3.46
CA HIS A 37 -5.63 -8.44 4.90
C HIS A 37 -6.08 -9.79 5.48
N SER A 38 -5.40 -10.23 6.55
CA SER A 38 -5.82 -11.35 7.37
C SER A 38 -5.54 -11.04 8.83
N ARG A 39 -6.49 -11.39 9.71
CA ARG A 39 -6.33 -11.27 11.16
C ARG A 39 -5.45 -12.36 11.75
N ASP A 40 -5.35 -13.49 11.06
CA ASP A 40 -4.60 -14.67 11.54
C ASP A 40 -3.15 -14.68 11.04
N ILE A 41 -2.86 -13.89 9.99
CA ILE A 41 -1.52 -13.82 9.38
C ILE A 41 -0.93 -12.43 9.69
N PRO A 42 0.18 -12.36 10.43
CA PRO A 42 0.85 -11.09 10.70
C PRO A 42 1.47 -10.51 9.42
N TYR A 43 1.75 -9.21 9.43
CA TYR A 43 2.43 -8.50 8.35
C TYR A 43 1.68 -8.48 7.00
N THR A 44 0.35 -8.47 7.05
CA THR A 44 -0.52 -8.22 5.89
C THR A 44 -0.86 -6.74 5.78
N ILE A 45 -1.51 -6.34 4.67
CA ILE A 45 -2.05 -4.98 4.54
C ILE A 45 -3.07 -4.68 5.65
N CYS A 46 -3.23 -3.41 6.02
CA CYS A 46 -4.10 -3.03 7.15
C CYS A 46 -5.60 -3.28 6.91
N SER A 47 -6.05 -3.21 5.65
CA SER A 47 -7.42 -3.51 5.23
C SER A 47 -7.44 -3.85 3.74
N ASN A 48 -8.43 -4.63 3.30
CA ASN A 48 -8.64 -4.93 1.88
C ASN A 48 -9.21 -3.75 1.09
N ASP A 49 -9.62 -2.68 1.77
CA ASP A 49 -10.04 -1.45 1.10
C ASP A 49 -8.85 -0.50 0.98
N VAL A 50 -8.18 -0.56 -0.18
CA VAL A 50 -6.98 0.23 -0.47
C VAL A 50 -7.39 1.55 -1.11
N LEU A 51 -7.05 2.65 -0.44
CA LEU A 51 -7.53 3.99 -0.79
C LEU A 51 -6.45 4.80 -1.50
N SER A 52 -5.19 4.67 -1.05
CA SER A 52 -4.07 5.42 -1.60
C SER A 52 -2.82 4.55 -1.66
N LEU A 53 -1.97 4.86 -2.65
CA LEU A 53 -0.68 4.23 -2.85
C LEU A 53 0.33 5.35 -3.10
N PHE A 54 1.46 5.31 -2.39
CA PHE A 54 2.47 6.33 -2.50
C PHE A 54 3.86 5.73 -2.39
N LYS A 55 4.81 6.28 -3.15
CA LYS A 55 6.22 5.92 -3.03
C LYS A 55 6.98 7.17 -2.61
N ASP A 56 7.67 7.08 -1.48
CA ASP A 56 8.49 8.19 -1.01
C ASP A 56 9.80 8.32 -1.80
N ARG A 57 10.53 9.40 -1.56
CA ARG A 57 11.83 9.67 -2.18
C ARG A 57 12.92 8.66 -1.81
N LYS A 58 12.77 7.95 -0.69
CA LYS A 58 13.69 6.88 -0.27
C LYS A 58 13.40 5.56 -0.99
N GLY A 59 12.26 5.48 -1.67
CA GLY A 59 11.81 4.34 -2.43
C GLY A 59 10.91 3.38 -1.67
N ASP A 60 10.49 3.75 -0.45
CA ASP A 60 9.54 2.99 0.33
C ASP A 60 8.13 3.16 -0.25
N VAL A 61 7.41 2.04 -0.38
CA VAL A 61 6.02 2.03 -0.85
C VAL A 61 5.08 1.99 0.36
N PHE A 62 4.17 2.94 0.41
CA PHE A 62 3.14 3.10 1.42
C PHE A 62 1.78 2.77 0.83
N VAL A 63 0.97 2.08 1.63
CA VAL A 63 -0.38 1.65 1.30
C VAL A 63 -1.33 2.23 2.34
N GLY A 64 -2.05 3.28 1.95
CA GLY A 64 -3.12 3.85 2.75
C GLY A 64 -4.41 3.05 2.53
N THR A 65 -4.96 2.56 3.63
CA THR A 65 -6.19 1.76 3.62
C THR A 65 -7.27 2.44 4.44
N SER A 66 -8.48 1.91 4.41
CA SER A 66 -9.56 2.40 5.26
C SER A 66 -9.27 2.27 6.76
N TRP A 67 -8.32 1.40 7.15
CA TRP A 67 -8.00 1.07 8.55
C TRP A 67 -6.50 1.20 8.86
N GLY A 68 -5.86 2.24 8.31
CA GLY A 68 -4.51 2.65 8.65
C GLY A 68 -3.53 2.58 7.48
N LEU A 69 -2.29 2.94 7.80
CA LEU A 69 -1.16 3.00 6.89
C LEU A 69 -0.23 1.80 7.13
N CYS A 70 0.14 1.09 6.06
CA CYS A 70 1.27 0.16 6.12
C CYS A 70 2.33 0.48 5.06
N ARG A 71 3.56 0.05 5.35
CA ARG A 71 4.69 0.15 4.44
C ARG A 71 5.06 -1.24 3.93
N TYR A 72 5.29 -1.36 2.63
CA TYR A 72 5.78 -2.58 2.01
C TYR A 72 7.25 -2.81 2.36
N ASN A 73 7.57 -4.01 2.82
CA ASN A 73 8.93 -4.48 3.02
C ASN A 73 9.32 -5.38 1.85
N SER A 74 10.14 -4.87 0.94
CA SER A 74 10.57 -5.58 -0.26
C SER A 74 11.51 -6.76 0.01
N GLN A 75 12.20 -6.79 1.15
CA GLN A 75 13.11 -7.88 1.51
C GLN A 75 12.37 -9.14 1.95
N LEU A 76 11.26 -8.96 2.68
CA LEU A 76 10.44 -10.05 3.21
C LEU A 76 9.12 -10.23 2.44
N ASP A 77 8.85 -9.36 1.48
CA ASP A 77 7.65 -9.35 0.64
C ASP A 77 6.35 -9.37 1.47
N ASN A 78 6.30 -8.47 2.45
CA ASN A 78 5.20 -8.33 3.40
C ASN A 78 4.96 -6.85 3.77
N PHE A 79 4.09 -6.57 4.73
CA PHE A 79 3.71 -5.21 5.12
C PHE A 79 3.89 -4.98 6.62
N VAL A 80 4.34 -3.78 6.97
CA VAL A 80 4.49 -3.36 8.37
C VAL A 80 3.56 -2.17 8.62
N THR A 81 2.64 -2.31 9.58
CA THR A 81 1.74 -1.24 10.00
C THR A 81 2.50 -0.08 10.64
N ILE A 82 2.20 1.14 10.20
CA ILE A 82 2.74 2.37 10.79
C ILE A 82 1.82 2.82 11.93
N ILE A 83 2.14 2.37 13.14
CA ILE A 83 1.30 2.56 14.35
C ILE A 83 1.11 4.02 14.79
N HIS A 84 2.00 4.92 14.38
CA HIS A 84 1.99 6.33 14.81
C HIS A 84 1.01 7.22 14.05
N VAL A 85 0.41 6.72 12.96
CA VAL A 85 -0.62 7.44 12.17
C VAL A 85 -2.02 7.23 12.76
N GLY A 86 -2.13 6.48 13.87
CA GLY A 86 -3.39 6.10 14.49
C GLY A 86 -3.94 4.82 13.86
N SER A 87 -3.96 3.73 14.63
CA SER A 87 -4.76 2.56 14.28
C SER A 87 -6.21 3.00 14.11
N MET A 88 -6.87 2.61 13.00
CA MET A 88 -8.25 2.97 12.63
C MET A 88 -8.44 4.32 11.92
N ALA A 89 -7.37 5.00 11.51
CA ALA A 89 -7.48 6.16 10.61
C ALA A 89 -7.65 5.71 9.15
N SER A 90 -8.62 6.28 8.45
CA SER A 90 -8.76 6.09 6.99
C SER A 90 -7.75 6.97 6.28
N VAL A 91 -6.84 6.38 5.51
CA VAL A 91 -5.76 7.11 4.83
C VAL A 91 -6.08 7.25 3.34
N THR A 92 -6.76 8.34 3.00
CA THR A 92 -7.28 8.58 1.65
C THR A 92 -6.25 9.19 0.70
N ASP A 93 -5.21 9.83 1.23
CA ASP A 93 -4.15 10.44 0.45
C ASP A 93 -2.83 10.42 1.23
N ILE A 94 -1.71 10.47 0.52
CA ILE A 94 -0.37 10.48 1.13
C ILE A 94 0.51 11.42 0.29
N TYR A 95 1.17 12.36 0.96
CA TYR A 95 2.06 13.34 0.34
C TYR A 95 3.37 13.47 1.11
N GLU A 96 4.49 13.65 0.41
CA GLU A 96 5.80 13.92 1.01
C GLU A 96 6.24 15.36 0.74
N ASP A 97 6.59 16.10 1.80
CA ASP A 97 7.08 17.47 1.67
C ASP A 97 8.59 17.56 1.33
N MET A 98 9.10 18.78 1.17
CA MET A 98 10.51 19.01 0.84
C MET A 98 11.50 18.64 1.96
N TYR A 99 11.02 18.46 3.18
CA TYR A 99 11.80 18.05 4.36
C TYR A 99 11.71 16.54 4.61
N ASN A 100 11.05 15.78 3.72
CA ASN A 100 10.79 14.35 3.79
C ASN A 100 9.85 13.95 4.94
N ASN A 101 8.93 14.84 5.34
CA ASN A 101 7.82 14.46 6.20
C ASN A 101 6.67 13.92 5.35
N LEU A 102 6.02 12.87 5.83
CA LEU A 102 4.81 12.33 5.24
C LEU A 102 3.59 12.98 5.87
N TRP A 103 2.68 13.42 5.02
CA TRP A 103 1.37 13.99 5.33
C TRP A 103 0.32 12.99 4.85
N VAL A 104 -0.63 12.66 5.73
CA VAL A 104 -1.63 11.61 5.56
C VAL A 104 -2.98 12.04 6.13
#